data_AF-A0A662SKY1-F1
#
_entry.id   AF-A0A662SKY1-F1
#
_cell.length_a   1.000
_cell.length_b   1.000
_cell.length_c   1.000
_cell.angle_alpha   90.00
_cell.angle_beta   90.00
_cell.angle_gamma   90.00
#
_symmetry.space_group_name_H-M   'P 1'
#
loop_
_entity.id
_entity.type
_entity.pdbx_description
1 polymer ?
#
loop_
_entity_poly.entity_id
_entity_poly.type
_entity_poly.pdbx_seq_one_letter_code
_entity_poly.pdbx_strand_id
1 'polypeptide(L)'
;MSLEERLARVEALLERVVKRLEALEEMLGGDPAAQEAVWVALLAVSMNRDAASSFRRFLTAWRALSSRGMVDDVSRAVVQALALMGPMNISQLTRAVRRIRGRASRRIVAERVRRLEDAGVLKRVRKGRGSVYDLSD
;
A
#
# COMPACT_ATOMS: atom_id res chain seq x y z
N MET A 1 -9.03 -19.14 33.64
CA MET A 1 -7.84 -19.09 32.78
C MET A 1 -6.84 -18.16 33.43
N SER A 2 -5.69 -18.68 33.88
CA SER A 2 -4.67 -17.90 34.59
C SER A 2 -4.00 -16.89 33.66
N LEU A 3 -3.26 -15.95 34.25
CA LEU A 3 -2.48 -14.97 33.49
C LEU A 3 -1.39 -15.68 32.67
N GLU A 4 -0.77 -16.72 33.24
CA GLU A 4 0.22 -17.55 32.52
C GLU A 4 -0.41 -18.29 31.34
N GLU A 5 -1.61 -18.85 31.50
CA GLU A 5 -2.31 -19.54 30.40
C GLU A 5 -2.66 -18.59 29.25
N ARG A 6 -3.03 -17.33 29.56
CA ARG A 6 -3.27 -16.30 28.54
C ARG A 6 -1.98 -15.92 27.83
N LEU A 7 -0.87 -15.78 28.56
CA LEU A 7 0.41 -15.39 28.00
C LEU A 7 0.94 -16.49 27.06
N ALA A 8 0.93 -17.74 27.51
CA ALA A 8 1.33 -18.89 26.71
C ALA A 8 0.48 -19.04 25.44
N ARG A 9 -0.83 -18.76 25.53
CA ARG A 9 -1.72 -18.75 24.35
C ARG A 9 -1.35 -17.64 23.36
N VAL A 10 -1.00 -16.45 23.85
CA VAL A 10 -0.60 -15.33 23.00
C VAL A 10 0.73 -15.63 22.31
N GLU A 11 1.71 -16.17 23.03
CA GLU A 11 3.00 -16.60 22.46
C GLU A 11 2.81 -17.65 21.35
N ALA A 12 1.99 -18.69 21.61
CA ALA A 12 1.69 -19.72 20.62
C ALA A 12 0.87 -19.20 19.41
N LEU A 13 0.15 -18.09 19.55
CA LEU A 13 -0.51 -17.41 18.44
C LEU A 13 0.48 -16.57 17.64
N LEU A 14 1.39 -15.86 18.32
CA LEU A 14 2.44 -15.08 17.67
C LEU A 14 3.39 -15.97 16.87
N GLU A 15 3.86 -17.09 17.41
CA GLU A 15 4.69 -18.04 16.66
C GLU A 15 3.99 -18.57 15.40
N ARG A 16 2.68 -18.83 15.47
CA ARG A 16 1.89 -19.26 14.30
C ARG A 16 1.75 -18.16 13.27
N VAL A 17 1.65 -16.91 13.70
CA VAL A 17 1.63 -15.76 12.80
C VAL A 17 3.00 -15.59 12.15
N VAL A 18 4.09 -15.65 12.91
CA VAL A 18 5.47 -15.53 12.37
C VAL A 18 5.73 -16.62 11.33
N LYS A 19 5.46 -17.90 11.64
CA LYS A 19 5.65 -18.99 10.66
C LYS A 19 4.84 -18.82 9.37
N ARG A 20 3.63 -18.26 9.48
CA ARG A 20 2.81 -17.96 8.30
C ARG A 20 3.38 -16.78 7.51
N LEU A 21 3.99 -15.80 8.16
CA LEU A 21 4.67 -14.69 7.51
C LEU A 21 5.95 -15.17 6.82
N GLU A 22 6.77 -15.99 7.47
CA GLU A 22 7.99 -16.57 6.88
C GLU A 22 7.66 -17.40 5.64
N ALA A 23 6.63 -18.25 5.70
CA ALA A 23 6.17 -19.01 4.53
C ALA A 23 5.69 -18.11 3.39
N LEU A 24 5.03 -16.99 3.71
CA LEU A 24 4.69 -15.98 2.72
C LEU A 24 5.95 -15.32 2.16
N GLU A 25 6.91 -14.93 3.00
CA GLU A 25 8.18 -14.32 2.58
C GLU A 25 8.99 -15.24 1.66
N GLU A 26 9.05 -16.53 1.95
CA GLU A 26 9.71 -17.56 1.14
C GLU A 26 8.99 -17.76 -0.21
N MET A 27 7.65 -17.81 -0.20
CA MET A 27 6.83 -17.82 -1.41
C MET A 27 6.98 -16.53 -2.23
N LEU A 28 7.36 -15.42 -1.57
CA LEU A 28 7.60 -14.11 -2.17
C LEU A 28 9.08 -13.83 -2.41
N GLY A 29 9.95 -14.86 -2.35
CA GLY A 29 11.36 -14.78 -2.73
C GLY A 29 11.61 -14.38 -4.20
N GLY A 30 10.56 -14.09 -4.98
CA GLY A 30 10.61 -13.57 -6.34
C GLY A 30 9.71 -12.34 -6.51
N ASP A 31 10.20 -11.36 -7.28
CA ASP A 31 9.53 -10.12 -7.69
C ASP A 31 9.19 -9.13 -6.53
N PRO A 32 9.88 -7.98 -6.44
CA PRO A 32 9.52 -6.89 -5.51
C PRO A 32 8.05 -6.46 -5.59
N ALA A 33 7.40 -6.63 -6.74
CA ALA A 33 5.96 -6.39 -6.90
C ALA A 33 5.12 -7.30 -6.01
N ALA A 34 5.46 -8.60 -5.98
CA ALA A 34 4.70 -9.61 -5.27
C ALA A 34 4.81 -9.38 -3.76
N GLN A 35 6.03 -9.09 -3.29
CA GLN A 35 6.30 -8.76 -1.88
C GLN A 35 5.45 -7.57 -1.42
N GLU A 36 5.48 -6.45 -2.14
CA GLU A 36 4.68 -5.28 -1.77
C GLU A 36 3.18 -5.53 -1.90
N ALA A 37 2.75 -6.35 -2.85
CA ALA A 37 1.34 -6.69 -3.02
C ALA A 37 0.80 -7.51 -1.84
N VAL A 38 1.57 -8.48 -1.34
CA VAL A 38 1.18 -9.24 -0.14
C VAL A 38 1.13 -8.36 1.10
N TRP A 39 2.10 -7.45 1.26
CA TRP A 39 2.05 -6.46 2.35
C TRP A 39 0.78 -5.61 2.28
N VAL A 40 0.39 -5.14 1.10
CA VAL A 40 -0.88 -4.42 0.89
C VAL A 40 -2.08 -5.30 1.24
N ALA A 41 -2.09 -6.57 0.83
CA ALA A 41 -3.17 -7.49 1.18
C ALA A 41 -3.29 -7.70 2.70
N LEU A 42 -2.17 -7.91 3.39
CA LEU A 42 -2.14 -8.10 4.84
C LEU A 42 -2.63 -6.85 5.59
N LEU A 43 -2.20 -5.66 5.16
CA LEU A 43 -2.67 -4.39 5.70
C LEU A 43 -4.16 -4.16 5.44
N ALA A 44 -4.68 -4.60 4.29
CA ALA A 44 -6.10 -4.54 4.01
C ALA A 44 -6.89 -5.42 5.00
N VAL A 45 -6.45 -6.66 5.27
CA VAL A 45 -7.08 -7.54 6.26
C VAL A 45 -7.09 -6.88 7.65
N SER A 46 -5.97 -6.33 8.11
CA SER A 46 -5.88 -5.70 9.44
C SER A 46 -6.77 -4.46 9.58
N MET A 47 -7.09 -3.81 8.46
CA MET A 47 -8.01 -2.67 8.39
C MET A 47 -9.47 -3.07 8.12
N ASN A 48 -9.81 -4.36 8.14
CA ASN A 48 -11.13 -4.90 7.75
C ASN A 48 -11.56 -4.42 6.34
N ARG A 49 -10.61 -4.39 5.40
CA ARG A 49 -10.82 -4.06 3.99
C ARG A 49 -10.78 -5.33 3.13
N ASP A 50 -11.29 -5.22 1.91
CA ASP A 50 -11.20 -6.28 0.90
C ASP A 50 -9.74 -6.43 0.42
N ALA A 51 -9.07 -7.46 0.95
CA ALA A 51 -7.68 -7.76 0.64
C ALA A 51 -7.48 -8.14 -0.84
N ALA A 52 -8.42 -8.86 -1.45
CA ALA A 52 -8.32 -9.26 -2.85
C ALA A 52 -8.41 -8.04 -3.78
N SER A 53 -9.33 -7.12 -3.46
CA SER A 53 -9.46 -5.85 -4.19
C SER A 53 -8.21 -4.98 -4.04
N SER A 54 -7.72 -4.76 -2.82
CA SER A 54 -6.51 -3.97 -2.58
C SER A 54 -5.27 -4.57 -3.25
N PHE A 55 -5.10 -5.89 -3.18
CA PHE A 55 -4.03 -6.62 -3.86
C PHE A 55 -4.08 -6.41 -5.38
N ARG A 56 -5.24 -6.64 -6.00
CA ARG A 56 -5.44 -6.48 -7.44
C ARG A 56 -5.16 -5.05 -7.89
N ARG A 57 -5.72 -4.06 -7.18
CA ARG A 57 -5.52 -2.63 -7.46
C ARG A 57 -4.03 -2.25 -7.39
N PHE A 58 -3.32 -2.75 -6.38
CA PHE A 58 -1.89 -2.53 -6.25
C PHE A 58 -1.11 -3.14 -7.42
N LEU A 59 -1.33 -4.40 -7.77
CA LEU A 59 -0.62 -5.06 -8.88
C LEU A 59 -0.83 -4.37 -10.22
N THR A 60 -2.06 -3.94 -10.53
CA THR A 60 -2.36 -3.20 -11.77
C THR A 60 -1.56 -1.90 -11.83
N ALA A 61 -1.60 -1.11 -10.75
CA ALA A 61 -0.87 0.15 -10.68
C ALA A 61 0.66 -0.06 -10.65
N TRP A 62 1.14 -1.12 -10.01
CA TRP A 62 2.56 -1.49 -10.01
C TRP A 62 3.06 -1.80 -11.42
N ARG A 63 2.33 -2.62 -12.19
CA ARG A 63 2.68 -2.91 -13.59
C ARG A 63 2.74 -1.62 -14.42
N ALA A 64 1.78 -0.71 -14.21
CA ALA A 64 1.79 0.60 -14.85
C ALA A 64 3.03 1.42 -14.47
N LEU A 65 3.42 1.47 -13.18
CA LEU A 65 4.65 2.12 -12.72
C LEU A 65 5.90 1.51 -13.36
N SER A 66 6.01 0.17 -13.34
CA SER A 66 7.16 -0.58 -13.84
C SER A 66 7.37 -0.40 -15.33
N SER A 67 6.29 -0.51 -16.12
CA SER A 67 6.33 -0.26 -17.58
C SER A 67 6.81 1.15 -17.97
N ARG A 68 6.76 2.11 -17.03
CA ARG A 68 7.12 3.51 -17.25
C ARG A 68 8.43 3.91 -16.56
N GLY A 69 9.12 2.98 -15.92
CA GLY A 69 10.36 3.27 -15.17
C GLY A 69 10.15 4.23 -13.99
N MET A 70 8.94 4.27 -13.40
CA MET A 70 8.59 5.21 -12.33
C MET A 70 8.57 4.56 -10.93
N VAL A 71 9.27 3.43 -10.78
CA VAL A 71 9.32 2.63 -9.54
C VAL A 71 10.35 3.20 -8.58
N ASP A 72 10.06 4.37 -8.02
CA ASP A 72 10.83 4.90 -6.90
C ASP A 72 9.97 4.96 -5.63
N ASP A 73 10.65 5.15 -4.51
CA ASP A 73 10.05 5.12 -3.19
C ASP A 73 8.80 5.99 -3.06
N VAL A 74 8.75 7.17 -3.71
CA VAL A 74 7.58 8.05 -3.62
C VAL A 74 6.38 7.54 -4.40
N SER A 75 6.62 6.97 -5.58
CA SER A 75 5.56 6.41 -6.41
C SER A 75 4.94 5.18 -5.75
N ARG A 76 5.77 4.29 -5.23
CA ARG A 76 5.32 3.06 -4.55
C ARG A 76 4.41 3.36 -3.37
N ALA A 77 4.85 4.26 -2.48
CA ALA A 77 4.07 4.67 -1.31
C ALA A 77 2.73 5.34 -1.69
N VAL A 78 2.67 6.09 -2.80
CA VAL A 78 1.42 6.67 -3.31
C VAL A 78 0.47 5.57 -3.78
N VAL A 79 0.97 4.60 -4.56
CA VAL A 79 0.16 3.49 -5.07
C VAL A 79 -0.36 2.61 -3.94
N GLN A 80 0.50 2.23 -2.98
CA GLN A 80 0.08 1.49 -1.79
C GLN A 80 -1.02 2.22 -1.03
N ALA A 81 -0.85 3.54 -0.82
CA ALA A 81 -1.84 4.34 -0.11
C ALA A 81 -3.21 4.32 -0.80
N LEU A 82 -3.26 4.48 -2.12
CA LEU A 82 -4.52 4.47 -2.87
C LEU A 82 -5.14 3.08 -3.00
N ALA A 83 -4.32 2.03 -3.13
CA ALA A 83 -4.78 0.64 -3.13
C ALA A 83 -5.46 0.25 -1.80
N LEU A 84 -4.91 0.73 -0.68
CA LEU A 84 -5.41 0.44 0.68
C LEU A 84 -6.58 1.34 1.11
N MET A 85 -6.44 2.65 0.90
CA MET A 85 -7.34 3.66 1.48
C MET A 85 -8.30 4.27 0.46
N GLY A 86 -8.15 3.93 -0.83
CA GLY A 86 -9.00 4.44 -1.89
C GLY A 86 -8.65 5.88 -2.31
N PRO A 87 -9.56 6.56 -3.03
CA PRO A 87 -9.33 7.89 -3.57
C PRO A 87 -9.01 8.92 -2.48
N MET A 88 -7.97 9.74 -2.71
CA MET A 88 -7.50 10.72 -1.73
C MET A 88 -7.05 12.03 -2.39
N ASN A 89 -7.19 13.15 -1.67
CA ASN A 89 -6.57 14.41 -2.05
C ASN A 89 -5.08 14.46 -1.64
N ILE A 90 -4.34 15.43 -2.15
CA ILE A 90 -2.89 15.60 -1.88
C ILE A 90 -2.57 15.66 -0.38
N SER A 91 -3.40 16.32 0.43
CA SER A 91 -3.14 16.45 1.87
C SER A 91 -3.31 15.11 2.58
N GLN A 92 -4.35 14.34 2.23
CA GLN A 92 -4.56 12.97 2.72
C GLN A 92 -3.44 12.04 2.26
N LEU A 93 -3.11 12.07 0.97
CA LEU A 93 -2.00 11.32 0.39
C LEU A 93 -0.69 11.62 1.09
N THR A 94 -0.36 12.89 1.33
CA THR A 94 0.88 13.27 2.02
C THR A 94 0.97 12.65 3.41
N ARG A 95 -0.15 12.61 4.17
CA ARG A 95 -0.20 11.97 5.49
C ARG A 95 -0.06 10.45 5.39
N ALA A 96 -0.80 9.82 4.47
CA ALA A 96 -0.72 8.38 4.23
C ALA A 96 0.70 7.95 3.84
N VAL A 97 1.28 8.65 2.88
CA VAL A 97 2.64 8.45 2.40
C VAL A 97 3.69 8.64 3.51
N ARG A 98 3.50 9.64 4.38
CA ARG A 98 4.38 9.82 5.56
C ARG A 98 4.28 8.63 6.51
N ARG A 99 3.09 8.06 6.73
CA ARG A 99 2.94 6.86 7.58
C ARG A 99 3.61 5.63 6.99
N ILE A 100 3.57 5.48 5.66
CA ILE A 100 4.15 4.33 4.96
C ILE A 100 5.68 4.40 4.93
N ARG A 101 6.27 5.51 4.46
CA ARG A 101 7.74 5.62 4.31
C ARG A 101 8.45 6.21 5.55
N GLY A 102 7.71 6.82 6.47
CA GLY A 102 8.23 7.60 7.61
C GLY A 102 8.46 9.10 7.33
N ARG A 103 8.65 9.52 6.07
CA ARG A 103 8.85 10.92 5.68
C ARG A 103 8.01 11.35 4.48
N ALA A 104 7.60 12.61 4.42
CA ALA A 104 6.95 13.14 3.21
C ALA A 104 7.01 14.65 3.19
N SER A 105 7.40 15.22 2.06
CA SER A 105 7.18 16.63 1.76
C SER A 105 5.95 16.75 0.88
N ARG A 106 5.01 17.64 1.27
CA ARG A 106 3.79 17.90 0.48
C ARG A 106 4.14 18.32 -0.95
N ARG A 107 5.22 19.09 -1.14
CA ARG A 107 5.71 19.51 -2.46
C ARG A 107 6.10 18.30 -3.32
N ILE A 108 6.91 17.40 -2.76
CA ILE A 108 7.38 16.18 -3.45
C ILE A 108 6.22 15.24 -3.77
N VAL A 109 5.30 15.04 -2.83
CA VAL A 109 4.11 14.20 -3.06
C VAL A 109 3.22 14.81 -4.14
N ALA A 110 2.96 16.12 -4.10
CA ALA A 110 2.15 16.79 -5.12
C ALA A 110 2.78 16.74 -6.50
N GLU A 111 4.10 16.98 -6.60
CA GLU A 111 4.86 16.84 -7.83
C GLU A 111 4.78 15.41 -8.37
N ARG A 112 4.94 14.42 -7.49
CA ARG A 112 4.86 13.03 -7.92
C ARG A 112 3.47 12.64 -8.39
N VAL A 113 2.42 13.02 -7.66
CA VAL A 113 1.04 12.73 -8.05
C VAL A 113 0.72 13.29 -9.43
N ARG A 114 1.19 14.51 -9.74
CA ARG A 114 1.06 15.07 -11.10
C ARG A 114 1.77 14.21 -12.15
N ARG A 115 3.04 13.86 -11.92
CA ARG A 115 3.79 12.99 -12.85
C ARG A 115 3.12 11.63 -13.08
N LEU A 116 2.53 11.04 -12.03
CA LEU A 116 1.82 9.78 -12.14
C LEU A 116 0.45 9.91 -12.83
N GLU A 117 -0.24 11.04 -12.65
CA GLU A 117 -1.44 11.38 -13.40
C GLU A 117 -1.13 11.58 -14.89
N ASP A 118 -0.11 12.38 -15.21
CA ASP A 118 0.33 12.63 -16.58
C ASP A 118 0.75 11.33 -17.29
N ALA A 119 1.33 10.40 -16.54
CA ALA A 119 1.70 9.09 -17.05
C ALA A 119 0.51 8.11 -17.14
N GLY A 120 -0.68 8.49 -16.67
CA GLY A 120 -1.88 7.66 -16.68
C GLY A 120 -1.90 6.55 -15.62
N VAL A 121 -0.99 6.57 -14.65
CA VAL A 121 -1.00 5.63 -13.49
C VAL A 121 -2.08 6.02 -12.49
N LEU A 122 -2.34 7.32 -12.34
CA LEU A 122 -3.40 7.86 -11.52
C LEU A 122 -4.45 8.56 -12.38
N LYS A 123 -5.70 8.54 -11.92
CA LYS A 123 -6.80 9.31 -12.48
C LYS A 123 -7.32 10.30 -11.45
N ARG A 124 -7.71 11.49 -11.91
CA ARG A 124 -8.37 12.48 -11.06
C ARG A 124 -9.87 12.23 -11.07
N VAL A 125 -10.38 11.72 -9.95
CA VAL A 125 -11.82 11.39 -9.78
C VAL A 125 -12.67 12.60 -9.37
N ARG A 126 -12.06 13.66 -8.84
CA ARG A 126 -12.76 14.93 -8.53
C ARG A 126 -11.88 16.14 -8.84
N LYS A 127 -12.42 17.11 -9.58
CA LYS A 127 -11.75 18.39 -9.93
C LYS A 127 -12.14 19.52 -8.96
N GLY A 128 -11.28 20.55 -8.87
CA GLY A 128 -11.48 21.73 -8.02
C GLY A 128 -10.57 21.77 -6.80
N ARG A 129 -10.88 22.68 -5.85
CA ARG A 129 -10.13 22.85 -4.59
C ARG A 129 -10.18 21.54 -3.80
N GLY A 130 -9.02 20.93 -3.56
CA GLY A 130 -8.96 19.60 -2.95
C GLY A 130 -9.31 18.48 -3.93
N SER A 131 -8.76 18.55 -5.15
CA SER A 131 -8.85 17.48 -6.14
C SER A 131 -8.45 16.13 -5.54
N VAL A 132 -9.18 15.09 -5.93
CA VAL A 132 -9.05 13.72 -5.42
C VAL A 132 -8.54 12.84 -6.55
N TYR A 133 -7.57 11.99 -6.22
CA TYR A 133 -6.90 11.08 -7.14
C TYR A 133 -7.16 9.65 -6.72
N ASP A 134 -7.22 8.75 -7.69
CA ASP A 134 -7.26 7.32 -7.49
C ASP A 134 -6.36 6.60 -8.51
N LEU A 135 -6.17 5.30 -8.35
CA LEU A 135 -5.49 4.46 -9.33
C LEU A 135 -6.27 4.41 -10.64
N SER A 136 -5.56 4.45 -11.76
CA SER A 136 -6.15 4.15 -13.06
C SER A 136 -6.32 2.63 -13.18
N ASP A 137 -7.52 2.16 -12.83
CA ASP A 137 -7.97 0.78 -13.08
C ASP A 137 -8.29 0.53 -14.56
#